data_AF-A0A401IBC1-F1
#
_entry.id   AF-A0A401IBC1-F1
#
_cell.length_a   1.000
_cell.length_b   1.000
_cell.length_c   1.000
_cell.angle_alpha   90.00
_cell.angle_beta   90.00
_cell.angle_gamma   90.00
#
_symmetry.space_group_name_H-M   'P 1'
#
loop_
_entity.id
_entity.type
_entity.pdbx_description
1 polymer ?
#
loop_
_entity_poly.entity_id
_entity_poly.type
_entity_poly.pdbx_seq_one_letter_code
_entity_poly.pdbx_strand_id
1 'polypeptide(L)' 'GETPPERSRTGIGLQSVLRRIALVYGEPYGVALQSEPGQGTTVIMKLPLTNEPVEEDEEGPPA' A
#
# COMPACT_ATOMS: atom_id res chain seq x y z
N GLY A 1 22.39 5.64 -26.40
CA GLY A 1 20.99 6.06 -26.27
C GLY A 1 20.60 5.80 -24.84
N GLU A 2 20.78 6.79 -23.98
CA GLU A 2 20.48 6.69 -22.57
C GLU A 2 19.01 7.04 -22.38
N THR A 3 18.20 6.07 -21.99
CA THR A 3 16.81 6.30 -21.57
C THR A 3 16.81 7.23 -20.35
N PRO A 4 15.97 8.29 -20.31
CA PRO A 4 15.89 9.16 -19.16
C PRO A 4 15.39 8.36 -17.94
N PRO A 5 15.79 8.71 -16.70
CA PRO A 5 15.23 8.07 -15.53
C PRO A 5 13.72 8.28 -15.54
N GLU A 6 12.97 7.18 -15.59
CA GLU A 6 11.53 7.21 -15.45
C GLU A 6 11.21 7.93 -14.16
N ARG A 7 10.66 9.16 -14.25
CA ARG A 7 10.06 9.81 -13.10
C ARG A 7 8.93 8.89 -12.66
N SER A 8 9.19 8.10 -11.63
CA SER A 8 8.21 7.22 -11.01
C SER A 8 7.00 8.07 -10.65
N ARG A 9 5.96 7.99 -11.48
CA ARG A 9 4.64 8.51 -11.15
C ARG A 9 4.04 7.57 -10.12
N THR A 10 4.61 7.56 -8.92
CA THR A 10 3.95 6.99 -7.76
C THR A 10 2.68 7.78 -7.57
N GLY A 11 1.52 7.17 -7.84
CA GLY A 11 0.24 7.86 -7.78
C GLY A 11 0.02 8.50 -6.40
N ILE A 12 -0.73 9.61 -6.38
CA ILE A 12 -1.04 10.36 -5.15
C ILE A 12 -1.56 9.40 -4.05
N GLY A 13 -2.39 8.43 -4.42
CA GLY A 13 -2.93 7.44 -3.48
C GLY A 13 -1.86 6.58 -2.78
N LEU A 14 -0.85 6.10 -3.51
CA LEU A 14 0.21 5.29 -2.91
C LEU A 14 1.10 6.13 -1.99
N GLN A 15 1.37 7.38 -2.35
CA GLN A 15 2.08 8.32 -1.47
C GLN A 15 1.30 8.58 -0.18
N SER A 16 -0.02 8.73 -0.26
CA SER A 16 -0.88 8.88 0.91
C SER A 16 -0.84 7.65 1.83
N VAL A 17 -0.87 6.44 1.26
CA VAL A 17 -0.77 5.19 2.03
C VAL A 17 0.60 5.07 2.72
N LEU A 18 1.69 5.27 1.97
CA LEU A 18 3.05 5.23 2.50
C LEU A 18 3.24 6.22 3.66
N ARG A 19 2.79 7.47 3.46
CA ARG A 19 2.85 8.51 4.48
C ARG A 19 2.06 8.12 5.72
N ARG A 20 0.85 7.57 5.56
CA ARG A 20 0.00 7.20 6.70
C ARG A 20 0.60 6.04 7.49
N ILE A 21 1.12 5.02 6.81
CA ILE A 21 1.79 3.89 7.48
C ILE A 21 3.00 4.38 8.29
N ALA A 22 3.84 5.24 7.70
CA ALA A 22 5.00 5.81 8.39
C ALA A 22 4.60 6.67 9.60
N LEU A 23 3.55 7.48 9.49
CA LEU A 23 3.07 8.32 10.59
C LEU A 23 2.46 7.52 11.74
N VAL A 24 1.72 6.45 11.43
CA VAL A 24 1.01 5.66 12.45
C VAL A 24 1.93 4.65 13.12
N TYR A 25 2.83 4.02 12.36
CA TYR A 25 3.60 2.87 12.85
C TYR A 25 5.11 3.07 12.86
N GLY A 26 5.64 4.05 12.11
CA GLY A 26 7.09 4.25 11.98
C GLY A 26 7.83 3.11 11.27
N GLU A 27 9.16 3.12 11.33
CA GLU A 27 9.97 1.99 10.87
C GLU A 27 9.80 0.79 11.82
N PRO A 28 9.83 -0.47 11.32
CA PRO A 28 10.15 -0.90 9.95
C PRO A 28 8.90 -1.18 9.08
N TYR A 29 7.77 -0.52 9.33
CA TYR A 29 6.51 -0.75 8.62
C TYR A 29 6.42 0.07 7.34
N GLY A 30 5.74 -0.46 6.32
CA GLY A 30 5.71 0.20 5.01
C GLY A 30 5.16 -0.66 3.88
N VAL A 31 5.41 -0.20 2.65
CA VAL A 31 5.00 -0.86 1.40
C VAL A 31 6.21 -1.02 0.50
N ALA A 32 6.36 -2.21 -0.08
CA ALA A 32 7.31 -2.51 -1.15
C ALA A 32 6.55 -2.87 -2.44
N LEU A 33 7.14 -2.57 -3.59
CA LEU A 33 6.57 -2.87 -4.90
C LEU A 33 7.51 -3.77 -5.69
N GLN A 34 6.94 -4.74 -6.38
CA GLN A 34 7.63 -5.58 -7.36
C GLN A 34 6.79 -5.60 -8.63
N SER A 35 7.36 -5.18 -9.75
CA SER A 35 6.64 -5.10 -11.03
C SER A 35 7.50 -5.65 -12.15
N GLU A 36 6.85 -6.32 -13.10
CA GLU A 36 7.48 -6.77 -14.34
C GLU A 36 6.57 -6.39 -15.52
N PRO A 37 7.11 -5.82 -16.61
CA PRO A 37 6.32 -5.43 -17.78
C PRO A 37 5.48 -6.60 -18.31
N GLY A 38 4.18 -6.39 -18.46
CA GLY A 38 3.24 -7.42 -18.92
C GLY A 38 2.81 -8.44 -17.85
N GLN A 39 3.41 -8.44 -16.66
CA GLN A 39 3.04 -9.31 -15.53
C GLN A 39 2.25 -8.58 -14.43
N GLY A 40 2.22 -7.24 -14.48
CA GLY A 40 1.55 -6.42 -13.49
C GLY A 40 2.45 -6.02 -12.32
N THR A 41 1.84 -5.76 -11.17
CA THR A 41 2.51 -5.20 -9.98
C THR A 41 2.05 -5.93 -8.72
N THR A 42 3.01 -6.46 -7.99
CA THR A 42 2.85 -7.01 -6.64
C THR A 42 3.14 -5.92 -5.61
N VAL A 43 2.22 -5.73 -4.68
CA VAL A 43 2.33 -4.78 -3.55
C VAL A 43 2.47 -5.57 -2.27
N ILE A 44 3.57 -5.37 -1.54
CA ILE A 44 3.90 -6.09 -0.31
C ILE A 44 3.82 -5.10 0.85
N MET A 45 2.94 -5.34 1.82
CA MET A 45 2.77 -4.47 2.99
C MET A 45 3.26 -5.16 4.25
N LYS A 46 3.98 -4.40 5.09
CA LYS A 46 4.38 -4.83 6.44
C LYS A 46 3.68 -3.95 7.47
N LEU A 47 2.80 -4.57 8.25
CA LEU A 47 1.98 -3.93 9.28
C LEU A 47 2.10 -4.73 10.59
N PRO A 48 1.88 -4.11 11.77
CA PRO A 48 1.80 -4.84 13.02
C PRO A 48 0.53 -5.70 13.07
N LEU A 49 0.60 -6.82 13.79
CA LEU A 49 -0.59 -7.60 14.15
C LEU A 49 -1.32 -6.86 15.27
N THR A 50 -2.58 -6.49 15.06
CA THR A 50 -3.46 -5.98 16.11
C THR A 50 -4.32 -7.14 16.64
N ASN A 51 -4.48 -7.21 17.95
CA ASN A 51 -5.36 -8.19 18.60
C ASN A 51 -6.78 -7.64 18.80
N GLU A 52 -7.14 -6.55 18.13
CA GLU A 52 -8.48 -5.99 18.22
C GLU A 52 -9.44 -6.87 17.42
N PRO A 53 -10.59 -7.25 18.01
CA PRO A 53 -11.61 -7.96 17.27
C PRO A 53 -12.00 -7.09 16.07
N VAL A 54 -12.01 -7.69 14.88
CA VAL A 54 -12.56 -7.04 13.70
C VAL A 54 -14.04 -6.84 13.99
N GLU A 55 -14.47 -5.60 14.20
CA GLU A 55 -15.89 -5.28 14.18
C GLU A 55 -16.36 -5.59 12.75
N GLU A 56 -17.16 -6.65 12.60
CA GLU A 56 -17.82 -6.94 11.34
C GLU A 56 -18.69 -5.72 11.01
N ASP A 57 -18.37 -5.03 9.92
CA ASP A 57 -19.26 -4.01 9.39
C ASP A 57 -20.62 -4.69 9.21
N GLU A 58 -21.63 -4.26 9.97
CA GLU A 58 -23.01 -4.70 9.76
C GLU A 58 -23.44 -4.18 8.38
N GLU A 59 -23.08 -4.92 7.32
CA GLU A 59 -23.75 -4.87 6.03
C GLU A 59 -25.19 -5.29 6.30
N GLY A 60 -26.02 -4.29 6.66
CA GLY A 60 -27.45 -4.45 6.74
C GLY A 60 -27.97 -5.08 5.45
N PRO A 61 -29.00 -5.93 5.51
CA PRO A 61 -29.48 -6.66 4.34
C PRO A 61 -29.79 -5.68 3.21
N PRO A 62 -29.45 -6.00 1.95
CA PRO A 62 -29.83 -5.15 0.82
C PRO A 62 -31.35 -5.02 0.80
N ALA A 63 -31.82 -3.77 0.81
CA ALA A 63 -33.24 -3.41 0.73
C ALA A 63 -33.88 -3.85 -0.60
#